data_AF-A0A3B9RVF1-F1
#
_entry.id   AF-A0A3B9RVF1-F1
#
_cell.length_a   1.000
_cell.length_b   1.000
_cell.length_c   1.000
_cell.angle_alpha   90.00
_cell.angle_beta   90.00
_cell.angle_gamma   90.00
#
_symmetry.space_group_name_H-M   'P 1'
#
loop_
_entity.id
_entity.type
_entity.pdbx_description
1 polymer ?
#
loop_
_entity_poly.entity_id
_entity_poly.type
_entity_poly.pdbx_seq_one_letter_code
_entity_poly.pdbx_strand_id
1 'polypeptide(L)'
;IKELNKREGSAKLLVDNHFGDESVINAAVTVLNQAKIYAMLIKGIYLNARSKAEFKALMAVYNGQKWLYINPQNGSMGLPKNFLIWQYGAQPLYEVAGGAQKVVFSLTVSPTPINALTIAKARGVQTESQMLRFSLLQLPIHVQETYKVLLTIPIGAFIILLLRNFVGLTTFGTFMPVLIALAFRETHIVWGVTLFILIVSFGLIVRFYLDQLRLLLVPRLAAILTVVILLMISISILSQNLGLEHGFSVALFPMVILTMTIERMCITWDERGASEAFKASLGSLFAAIVAFKVMSFPPLQYLIFAFPELLLVLLAFILWFGQYKGYRLTELRRFKALAQQDLT
;
A
#
# COMPACT_ATOMS: atom_id res chain seq x y z
N ILE A 1 -32.77 -10.59 -27.51
CA ILE A 1 -31.71 -10.94 -26.52
C ILE A 1 -32.00 -12.28 -25.82
N LYS A 2 -33.08 -12.41 -25.03
CA LYS A 2 -33.39 -13.69 -24.35
C LYS A 2 -33.49 -14.88 -25.32
N GLU A 3 -34.14 -14.70 -26.48
CA GLU A 3 -34.19 -15.71 -27.54
C GLU A 3 -32.82 -15.98 -28.20
N LEU A 4 -32.01 -14.94 -28.42
CA LEU A 4 -30.66 -15.09 -28.98
C LEU A 4 -29.71 -15.81 -28.01
N ASN A 5 -29.98 -15.73 -26.70
CA ASN A 5 -29.23 -16.46 -25.67
C ASN A 5 -29.67 -17.92 -25.50
N LYS A 6 -30.81 -18.35 -26.05
CA LYS A 6 -31.28 -19.73 -25.95
C LYS A 6 -30.51 -20.72 -26.83
N ARG A 7 -29.60 -20.25 -27.70
CA ARG A 7 -28.65 -21.07 -28.49
C ARG A 7 -29.31 -22.12 -29.41
N GLU A 8 -30.57 -21.92 -29.80
CA GLU A 8 -31.33 -22.85 -30.63
C GLU A 8 -31.74 -22.23 -31.98
N GLY A 9 -31.78 -23.06 -33.04
CA GLY A 9 -32.31 -22.69 -34.36
C GLY A 9 -31.60 -21.50 -35.04
N SER A 10 -32.38 -20.61 -35.65
CA SER A 10 -31.91 -19.43 -36.41
C SER A 10 -31.05 -18.46 -35.60
N ALA A 11 -31.09 -18.52 -34.26
CA ALA A 11 -30.21 -17.73 -33.40
C ALA A 11 -28.73 -18.12 -33.54
N LYS A 12 -28.44 -19.40 -33.81
CA LYS A 12 -27.08 -19.92 -34.01
C LYS A 12 -26.46 -19.50 -35.36
N LEU A 13 -27.29 -19.12 -36.33
CA LEU A 13 -26.84 -18.60 -37.63
C LEU A 13 -26.46 -17.11 -37.56
N LEU A 14 -27.03 -16.38 -36.61
CA LEU A 14 -26.79 -14.94 -36.43
C LEU A 14 -25.68 -14.65 -35.42
N VAL A 15 -25.54 -15.50 -34.40
CA VAL A 15 -24.43 -15.48 -33.46
C VAL A 15 -23.42 -16.50 -33.97
N ASP A 16 -22.45 -16.03 -34.74
CA ASP A 16 -21.36 -16.84 -35.29
C ASP A 16 -20.72 -17.76 -34.22
N ASN A 17 -19.93 -18.76 -34.62
CA ASN A 17 -19.41 -19.86 -33.77
C ASN A 17 -18.67 -19.44 -32.46
N HIS A 18 -18.42 -18.13 -32.26
CA HIS A 18 -17.93 -17.52 -31.03
C HIS A 18 -19.05 -16.81 -30.25
N PHE A 19 -19.57 -17.48 -29.23
CA PHE A 19 -20.58 -16.92 -28.31
C PHE A 19 -19.93 -15.99 -27.29
N GLY A 20 -19.96 -14.69 -27.55
CA GLY A 20 -19.55 -13.63 -26.63
C GLY A 20 -20.62 -12.55 -26.53
N ASP A 21 -20.58 -11.76 -25.46
CA ASP A 21 -21.54 -10.68 -25.24
C ASP A 21 -21.62 -9.71 -26.45
N GLU A 22 -20.48 -9.47 -27.11
CA GLU A 22 -20.40 -8.63 -28.31
C GLU A 22 -21.09 -9.26 -29.54
N SER A 23 -20.97 -10.58 -29.75
CA SER A 23 -21.58 -11.24 -30.93
C SER A 23 -23.10 -11.31 -30.81
N VAL A 24 -23.62 -11.55 -29.59
CA VAL A 24 -25.06 -11.49 -29.32
C VAL A 24 -25.62 -10.07 -29.54
N ILE A 25 -24.89 -9.04 -29.13
CA ILE A 25 -25.32 -7.66 -29.35
C ILE A 25 -25.28 -7.30 -30.83
N ASN A 26 -24.23 -7.68 -31.57
CA ASN A 26 -24.14 -7.40 -33.00
C ASN A 26 -25.28 -8.08 -33.77
N ALA A 27 -25.58 -9.34 -33.48
CA ALA A 27 -26.72 -10.06 -34.06
C ALA A 27 -28.05 -9.33 -33.81
N ALA A 28 -28.28 -8.89 -32.57
CA ALA A 28 -29.47 -8.16 -32.21
C ALA A 28 -29.55 -6.76 -32.84
N VAL A 29 -28.42 -6.05 -32.96
CA VAL A 29 -28.34 -4.75 -33.65
C VAL A 29 -28.71 -4.93 -35.12
N THR A 30 -28.23 -5.97 -35.80
CA THR A 30 -28.59 -6.26 -37.19
C THR A 30 -30.10 -6.49 -37.36
N VAL A 31 -30.72 -7.28 -36.48
CA VAL A 31 -32.16 -7.54 -36.51
C VAL A 31 -32.98 -6.27 -36.23
N LEU A 32 -32.57 -5.47 -35.23
CA LEU A 32 -33.25 -4.23 -34.89
C LEU A 32 -33.14 -3.17 -35.99
N ASN A 33 -31.97 -3.07 -36.62
CA ASN A 33 -31.76 -2.17 -37.75
C ASN A 33 -32.63 -2.56 -38.96
N GLN A 34 -32.84 -3.86 -39.22
CA GLN A 34 -33.80 -4.31 -40.25
C GLN A 34 -35.23 -3.88 -39.93
N ALA A 35 -35.60 -3.86 -38.64
CA ALA A 35 -36.88 -3.35 -38.17
C ALA A 35 -36.95 -1.80 -38.09
N LYS A 36 -35.95 -1.08 -38.63
CA LYS A 36 -35.80 0.38 -38.55
C LYS A 36 -35.72 0.94 -37.13
N ILE A 37 -35.28 0.13 -36.17
CA ILE A 37 -35.02 0.54 -34.79
C ILE A 37 -33.52 0.77 -34.65
N TYR A 38 -33.10 2.00 -34.35
CA TYR A 38 -31.68 2.31 -34.16
C TYR A 38 -31.14 1.62 -32.91
N ALA A 39 -30.16 0.74 -33.11
CA ALA A 39 -29.45 0.06 -32.04
C ALA A 39 -27.94 0.15 -32.25
N MET A 40 -27.18 0.19 -31.16
CA MET A 40 -25.71 0.28 -31.19
C MET A 40 -25.09 -0.48 -30.01
N LEU A 41 -23.89 -1.00 -30.25
CA LEU A 41 -23.01 -1.54 -29.22
C LEU A 41 -22.43 -0.39 -28.40
N ILE A 42 -22.38 -0.53 -27.08
CA ILE A 42 -21.64 0.36 -26.20
C ILE A 42 -20.71 -0.47 -25.31
N LYS A 43 -19.52 0.05 -25.03
CA LYS A 43 -18.55 -0.55 -24.12
C LYS A 43 -18.36 0.37 -22.93
N GLY A 44 -18.26 -0.21 -21.75
CA GLY A 44 -18.03 0.56 -20.53
C GLY A 44 -17.46 -0.28 -19.41
N ILE A 45 -17.17 0.40 -18.30
CA ILE A 45 -16.51 -0.17 -17.14
C ILE A 45 -17.36 0.04 -15.89
N TYR A 46 -17.32 -0.93 -14.99
CA TYR A 46 -17.93 -0.79 -13.67
C TYR A 46 -16.99 -0.04 -12.73
N LEU A 47 -17.50 0.97 -12.06
CA LEU A 47 -16.77 1.86 -11.15
C LEU A 47 -16.54 1.24 -9.76
N ASN A 48 -16.19 -0.04 -9.73
CA ASN A 48 -15.89 -0.77 -8.50
C ASN A 48 -14.36 -0.89 -8.32
N ALA A 49 -13.88 -0.86 -7.08
CA ALA A 49 -12.46 -1.00 -6.78
C ALA A 49 -11.89 -2.31 -7.35
N ARG A 50 -11.11 -2.24 -8.44
CA ARG A 50 -10.48 -3.39 -9.10
C ARG A 50 -9.16 -3.00 -9.74
N SER A 51 -8.13 -3.83 -9.54
CA SER A 51 -6.80 -3.66 -10.15
C SER A 51 -6.84 -3.82 -11.67
N LYS A 52 -7.69 -4.72 -12.18
CA LYS A 52 -7.93 -4.94 -13.61
C LYS A 52 -9.43 -4.82 -13.92
N ALA A 53 -9.82 -3.67 -14.46
CA ALA A 53 -11.17 -3.40 -14.92
C ALA A 53 -11.39 -4.04 -16.29
N GLU A 54 -12.49 -4.79 -16.42
CA GLU A 54 -12.92 -5.42 -17.66
C GLU A 54 -13.96 -4.54 -18.35
N PHE A 55 -13.81 -4.36 -19.66
CA PHE A 55 -14.84 -3.72 -20.46
C PHE A 55 -16.01 -4.68 -20.64
N LYS A 56 -17.21 -4.25 -20.25
CA LYS A 56 -18.45 -4.97 -20.53
C LYS A 56 -19.21 -4.28 -21.66
N ALA A 57 -19.81 -5.10 -22.51
CA ALA A 57 -20.65 -4.64 -23.59
C ALA A 57 -22.12 -4.52 -23.13
N LEU A 58 -22.77 -3.43 -23.50
CA LEU A 58 -24.21 -3.23 -23.40
C LEU A 58 -24.74 -2.82 -24.78
N MET A 59 -26.05 -2.96 -24.96
CA MET A 59 -26.74 -2.47 -26.16
C MET A 59 -27.50 -1.19 -25.83
N ALA A 60 -27.35 -0.17 -26.64
CA ALA A 60 -28.19 1.02 -26.58
C ALA A 60 -29.20 0.99 -27.74
N VAL A 61 -30.48 1.13 -27.43
CA VAL A 61 -31.60 1.10 -28.40
C VAL A 61 -32.38 2.41 -28.28
N TYR A 62 -32.65 3.05 -29.41
CA TYR A 62 -33.42 4.30 -29.44
C TYR A 62 -34.90 4.01 -29.69
N ASN A 63 -35.76 4.36 -28.74
CA ASN A 63 -37.22 4.17 -28.83
C ASN A 63 -37.97 5.46 -29.26
N GLY A 64 -37.35 6.32 -30.07
CA GLY A 64 -37.96 7.58 -30.55
C GLY A 64 -37.96 8.75 -29.57
N GLN A 65 -37.98 8.49 -28.25
CA GLN A 65 -37.94 9.53 -27.20
C GLN A 65 -36.67 9.52 -26.35
N LYS A 66 -36.11 8.33 -26.06
CA LYS A 66 -34.94 8.17 -25.20
C LYS A 66 -34.14 6.91 -25.57
N TRP A 67 -32.86 6.92 -25.20
CA TRP A 67 -32.00 5.76 -25.28
C TRP A 67 -32.28 4.79 -24.12
N LEU A 68 -32.50 3.54 -24.48
CA LEU A 68 -32.68 2.42 -23.56
C LEU A 68 -31.44 1.55 -23.61
N TYR A 69 -30.83 1.32 -22.44
CA TYR A 69 -29.66 0.46 -22.31
C TYR A 69 -30.10 -0.94 -21.89
N ILE A 70 -29.61 -1.97 -22.56
CA ILE A 70 -30.02 -3.35 -22.33
C ILE A 70 -28.76 -4.21 -22.13
N ASN A 71 -28.76 -4.99 -21.06
CA ASN A 71 -27.69 -5.93 -20.78
C ASN A 71 -27.88 -7.23 -21.60
N PRO A 72 -26.86 -7.67 -22.35
CA PRO A 72 -26.97 -8.85 -23.22
C PRO A 72 -27.15 -10.16 -22.47
N GLN A 73 -26.72 -10.28 -21.21
CA GLN A 73 -26.74 -11.54 -20.48
C GLN A 73 -28.11 -11.87 -19.90
N ASN A 74 -28.77 -10.87 -19.30
CA ASN A 74 -30.04 -11.05 -18.59
C ASN A 74 -31.23 -10.32 -19.25
N GLY A 75 -30.97 -9.44 -20.23
CA GLY A 75 -31.99 -8.59 -20.85
C GLY A 75 -32.54 -7.49 -19.94
N SER A 76 -31.85 -7.17 -18.83
CA SER A 76 -32.26 -6.09 -17.93
C SER A 76 -32.14 -4.73 -18.62
N MET A 77 -33.16 -3.89 -18.47
CA MET A 77 -33.20 -2.55 -19.02
C MET A 77 -32.72 -1.50 -18.00
N GLY A 78 -31.97 -0.51 -18.46
CA GLY A 78 -31.45 0.60 -17.67
C GLY A 78 -29.92 0.64 -17.59
N LEU A 79 -29.37 1.84 -17.40
CA LEU A 79 -27.94 2.04 -17.14
C LEU A 79 -27.67 1.81 -15.64
N PRO A 80 -26.77 0.88 -15.25
CA PRO A 80 -26.40 0.73 -13.85
C PRO A 80 -25.77 2.02 -13.30
N LYS A 81 -26.10 2.42 -12.07
CA LYS A 81 -25.59 3.66 -11.45
C LYS A 81 -24.06 3.73 -11.38
N ASN A 82 -23.38 2.58 -11.33
CA ASN A 82 -21.93 2.47 -11.24
C ASN A 82 -21.27 2.09 -12.57
N PHE A 83 -21.93 2.36 -13.72
CA PHE A 83 -21.39 2.02 -15.03
C PHE A 83 -21.00 3.28 -15.80
N LEU A 84 -19.73 3.38 -16.17
CA LEU A 84 -19.22 4.46 -17.01
C LEU A 84 -19.18 3.97 -18.47
N ILE A 85 -19.90 4.66 -19.35
CA ILE A 85 -19.80 4.42 -20.79
C ILE A 85 -18.46 4.97 -21.26
N TRP A 86 -17.64 4.09 -21.84
CA TRP A 86 -16.30 4.44 -22.34
C TRP A 86 -16.32 4.72 -23.84
N GLN A 87 -17.04 3.90 -24.60
CA GLN A 87 -17.04 3.96 -26.05
C GLN A 87 -18.42 3.62 -26.62
N TYR A 88 -18.75 4.31 -27.70
CA TYR A 88 -19.91 4.09 -28.53
C TYR A 88 -19.49 3.42 -29.84
N GLY A 89 -20.13 2.30 -30.20
CA GLY A 89 -19.85 1.55 -31.44
C GLY A 89 -18.99 0.30 -31.25
N ALA A 90 -18.70 -0.35 -32.38
CA ALA A 90 -18.00 -1.64 -32.46
C ALA A 90 -16.52 -1.54 -32.85
N GLN A 91 -15.93 -0.35 -32.78
CA GLN A 91 -14.51 -0.17 -33.07
C GLN A 91 -13.64 -0.87 -32.02
N PRO A 92 -12.48 -1.43 -32.42
CA PRO A 92 -11.54 -2.02 -31.47
C PRO A 92 -11.05 -0.99 -30.45
N LEU A 93 -10.83 -1.43 -29.20
CA LEU A 93 -10.35 -0.56 -28.12
C LEU A 93 -8.92 -0.06 -28.38
N TYR A 94 -8.15 -0.80 -29.17
CA TYR A 94 -6.79 -0.46 -29.58
C TYR A 94 -6.48 -1.09 -30.93
N GLU A 95 -5.74 -0.38 -31.79
CA GLU A 95 -5.18 -0.90 -33.03
C GLU A 95 -3.65 -0.85 -32.92
N VAL A 96 -2.96 -1.92 -33.33
CA VAL A 96 -1.50 -2.00 -33.30
C VAL A 96 -1.01 -2.23 -34.72
N ALA A 97 -0.24 -1.29 -35.25
CA ALA A 97 0.46 -1.46 -36.52
C ALA A 97 1.91 -1.90 -36.26
N GLY A 98 2.32 -3.04 -36.83
CA GLY A 98 3.72 -3.48 -36.86
C GLY A 98 4.26 -4.27 -35.65
N GLY A 99 3.40 -4.76 -34.74
CA GLY A 99 3.83 -5.45 -33.51
C GLY A 99 3.66 -6.99 -33.55
N ALA A 100 4.73 -7.74 -33.25
CA ALA A 100 4.73 -9.21 -33.13
C ALA A 100 4.33 -9.74 -31.73
N GLN A 101 3.91 -8.87 -30.81
CA GLN A 101 3.60 -9.25 -29.41
C GLN A 101 2.18 -8.87 -28.98
N LYS A 102 1.62 -9.69 -28.08
CA LYS A 102 0.28 -9.54 -27.49
C LYS A 102 0.27 -8.32 -26.56
N VAL A 103 -0.28 -7.19 -27.02
CA VAL A 103 -0.44 -5.99 -26.20
C VAL A 103 -1.53 -6.22 -25.17
N VAL A 104 -1.20 -6.00 -23.88
CA VAL A 104 -2.14 -6.13 -22.76
C VAL A 104 -2.52 -4.74 -22.27
N PHE A 105 -3.75 -4.32 -22.53
CA PHE A 105 -4.32 -3.10 -21.93
C PHE A 105 -4.94 -3.44 -20.57
N SER A 106 -4.54 -2.72 -19.52
CA SER A 106 -5.12 -2.86 -18.19
C SER A 106 -5.49 -1.50 -17.62
N LEU A 107 -6.70 -1.39 -17.07
CA LEU A 107 -7.21 -0.18 -16.45
C LEU A 107 -7.52 -0.48 -14.98
N THR A 108 -7.01 0.34 -14.06
CA THR A 108 -7.31 0.21 -12.63
C THR A 108 -8.34 1.26 -12.22
N VAL A 109 -9.40 0.83 -11.54
CA VAL A 109 -10.43 1.75 -11.02
C VAL A 109 -10.42 1.69 -9.50
N SER A 110 -10.31 2.85 -8.85
CA SER A 110 -10.32 2.97 -7.39
C SER A 110 -11.22 4.12 -6.97
N PRO A 111 -12.25 3.88 -6.11
CA PRO A 111 -13.08 4.94 -5.58
C PRO A 111 -12.27 5.76 -4.57
N THR A 112 -12.08 7.05 -4.85
CA THR A 112 -11.43 7.98 -3.93
C THR A 112 -12.47 8.96 -3.37
N PRO A 113 -12.53 9.16 -2.04
CA PRO A 113 -13.38 10.19 -1.47
C PRO A 113 -12.85 11.56 -1.92
N ILE A 114 -13.62 12.24 -2.75
CA ILE A 114 -13.29 13.59 -3.20
C ILE A 114 -13.48 14.52 -2.00
N ASN A 115 -12.41 15.21 -1.61
CA ASN A 115 -12.41 16.16 -0.50
C ASN A 115 -13.45 17.27 -0.74
N ALA A 116 -14.21 17.66 0.29
CA ALA A 116 -15.16 18.78 0.18
C ALA A 116 -14.48 20.08 -0.32
N LEU A 117 -13.19 20.25 -0.02
CA LEU A 117 -12.36 21.35 -0.52
C LEU A 117 -12.12 21.31 -2.04
N THR A 118 -11.93 20.12 -2.65
CA THR A 118 -11.80 20.02 -4.12
C THR A 118 -13.15 20.27 -4.81
N ILE A 119 -14.27 19.90 -4.19
CA ILE A 119 -15.62 20.25 -4.67
C ILE A 119 -15.85 21.76 -4.54
N ALA A 120 -15.45 22.39 -3.43
CA ALA A 120 -15.54 23.84 -3.24
C ALA A 120 -14.68 24.61 -4.26
N LYS A 121 -13.49 24.11 -4.59
CA LYS A 121 -12.61 24.66 -5.64
C LYS A 121 -13.22 24.52 -7.03
N ALA A 122 -13.79 23.35 -7.36
CA ALA A 122 -14.43 23.10 -8.65
C ALA A 122 -15.77 23.86 -8.83
N ARG A 123 -16.48 24.14 -7.73
CA ARG A 123 -17.78 24.85 -7.73
C ARG A 123 -17.67 26.37 -7.61
N GLY A 124 -16.48 26.95 -7.54
CA GLY A 124 -16.30 28.39 -7.75
C GLY A 124 -16.07 29.23 -6.50
N VAL A 125 -15.10 28.87 -5.67
CA VAL A 125 -14.43 29.88 -4.83
C VAL A 125 -13.17 30.34 -5.56
N GLN A 126 -13.29 31.45 -6.31
CA GLN A 126 -12.17 32.19 -6.92
C GLN A 126 -11.28 32.86 -5.85
N THR A 127 -10.85 32.13 -4.84
CA THR A 127 -9.73 32.60 -4.04
C THR A 127 -8.47 32.12 -4.73
N GLU A 128 -7.97 32.92 -5.68
CA GLU A 128 -6.60 32.81 -6.20
C GLU A 128 -5.59 33.16 -5.09
N SER A 129 -5.64 32.47 -3.95
CA SER A 129 -4.53 32.53 -3.02
C SER A 129 -3.36 31.82 -3.70
N GLN A 130 -2.30 32.57 -4.01
CA GLN A 130 -1.05 32.03 -4.54
C GLN A 130 -0.48 30.88 -3.68
N MET A 131 -0.88 30.79 -2.40
CA MET A 131 -0.61 29.66 -1.51
C MET A 131 -1.28 28.33 -1.93
N LEU A 132 -2.40 28.34 -2.68
CA LEU A 132 -3.07 27.13 -3.15
C LEU A 132 -2.30 26.41 -4.27
N ARG A 133 -1.35 27.08 -4.94
CA ARG A 133 -0.42 26.47 -5.91
C ARG A 133 0.64 25.59 -5.22
N PHE A 134 0.87 25.79 -3.92
CA PHE A 134 1.77 24.97 -3.10
C PHE A 134 1.05 23.83 -2.36
N SER A 135 -0.22 23.56 -2.69
CA SER A 135 -0.98 22.48 -2.07
C SER A 135 -0.54 21.11 -2.60
N LEU A 136 -0.20 20.21 -1.69
CA LEU A 136 0.13 18.80 -1.96
C LEU A 136 -0.98 18.04 -2.72
N LEU A 137 -2.20 18.59 -2.75
CA LEU A 137 -3.36 18.06 -3.49
C LEU A 137 -3.24 18.22 -5.01
N GLN A 138 -2.32 19.03 -5.51
CA GLN A 138 -2.08 19.21 -6.96
C GLN A 138 -1.06 18.21 -7.52
N LEU A 139 -0.38 17.46 -6.65
CA LEU A 139 0.60 16.46 -7.09
C LEU A 139 -0.11 15.31 -7.82
N PRO A 140 0.54 14.67 -8.82
CA PRO A 140 0.03 13.45 -9.42
C PRO A 140 -0.32 12.40 -8.36
N ILE A 141 -1.36 11.61 -8.59
CA ILE A 141 -1.92 10.67 -7.60
C ILE A 141 -0.85 9.70 -7.06
N HIS A 142 0.09 9.25 -7.90
CA HIS A 142 1.20 8.39 -7.48
C HIS A 142 2.18 9.09 -6.52
N VAL A 143 2.43 10.39 -6.70
CA VAL A 143 3.28 11.19 -5.80
C VAL A 143 2.57 11.46 -4.48
N GLN A 144 1.24 11.64 -4.51
CA GLN A 144 0.46 11.87 -3.28
C GLN A 144 0.59 10.72 -2.28
N GLU A 145 0.55 9.47 -2.74
CA GLU A 145 0.70 8.30 -1.85
C GLU A 145 2.08 8.27 -1.17
N THR A 146 3.15 8.58 -1.90
CA THR A 146 4.49 8.71 -1.32
C THR A 146 4.57 9.83 -0.28
N TYR A 147 3.96 10.99 -0.56
CA TYR A 147 3.95 12.11 0.38
C TYR A 147 3.11 11.83 1.63
N LYS A 148 1.98 11.12 1.50
CA LYS A 148 1.22 10.66 2.68
C LYS A 148 2.07 9.80 3.60
N VAL A 149 2.91 8.92 3.04
CA VAL A 149 3.87 8.13 3.83
C VAL A 149 4.88 9.05 4.50
N LEU A 150 5.53 9.90 3.72
CA LEU A 150 6.59 10.79 4.19
C LEU A 150 6.14 11.68 5.36
N LEU A 151 4.95 12.28 5.24
CA LEU A 151 4.40 13.16 6.28
C LEU A 151 4.02 12.43 7.57
N THR A 152 3.87 11.09 7.54
CA THR A 152 3.64 10.32 8.77
C THR A 152 4.91 9.98 9.54
N ILE A 153 6.10 10.14 8.95
CA ILE A 153 7.39 9.81 9.59
C ILE A 153 7.61 10.60 10.89
N PRO A 154 7.39 11.93 10.94
CA PRO A 154 7.57 12.70 12.18
C PRO A 154 6.66 12.23 13.31
N ILE A 155 5.47 11.71 12.98
CA ILE A 155 4.55 11.14 13.97
C ILE A 155 5.14 9.85 14.55
N GLY A 156 5.68 8.97 13.70
CA GLY A 156 6.35 7.76 14.14
C GLY A 156 7.49 8.08 15.12
N ALA A 157 8.29 9.10 14.79
CA ALA A 157 9.35 9.59 15.66
C ALA A 157 8.80 10.13 16.99
N PHE A 158 7.70 10.88 16.97
CA PHE A 158 7.04 11.36 18.19
C PHE A 158 6.54 10.22 19.08
N ILE A 159 5.91 9.19 18.49
CA ILE A 159 5.47 7.99 19.23
C ILE A 159 6.66 7.29 19.87
N ILE A 160 7.77 7.15 19.16
CA ILE A 160 8.98 6.52 19.70
C ILE A 160 9.59 7.36 20.83
N LEU A 161 9.58 8.69 20.69
CA LEU A 161 9.98 9.60 21.76
C LEU A 161 9.12 9.39 23.01
N LEU A 162 7.79 9.29 22.86
CA LEU A 162 6.88 9.02 23.97
C LEU A 162 7.16 7.66 24.62
N LEU A 163 7.29 6.60 23.82
CA LEU A 163 7.62 5.25 24.30
C LEU A 163 8.95 5.23 25.05
N ARG A 164 9.96 5.96 24.56
CA ARG A 164 11.27 6.02 25.20
C ARG A 164 11.26 6.84 26.49
N ASN A 165 10.65 8.03 26.48
CA ASN A 165 10.69 8.96 27.61
C ASN A 165 9.70 8.58 28.72
N PHE A 166 8.48 8.17 28.36
CA PHE A 166 7.44 7.84 29.34
C PHE A 166 7.49 6.37 29.76
N VAL A 167 7.59 5.43 28.81
CA VAL A 167 7.60 3.99 29.16
C VAL A 167 9.00 3.55 29.60
N GLY A 168 10.06 4.17 29.07
CA GLY A 168 11.44 3.75 29.37
C GLY A 168 11.89 2.53 28.56
N LEU A 169 11.29 2.32 27.38
CA LEU A 169 11.69 1.24 26.47
C LEU A 169 13.15 1.42 26.02
N THR A 170 13.94 0.35 26.14
CA THR A 170 15.31 0.30 25.60
C THR A 170 15.25 -0.08 24.12
N THR A 171 15.79 0.79 23.26
CA THR A 171 15.75 0.63 21.80
C THR A 171 17.11 0.96 21.20
N PHE A 172 17.33 0.58 19.92
CA PHE A 172 18.49 0.97 19.13
C PHE A 172 18.42 2.45 18.74
N GLY A 173 18.67 3.33 19.70
CA GLY A 173 18.47 4.76 19.52
C GLY A 173 17.00 5.10 19.26
N THR A 174 16.76 6.32 18.77
CA THR A 174 15.40 6.84 18.48
C THR A 174 15.01 6.66 17.02
N PHE A 175 15.98 6.64 16.11
CA PHE A 175 15.73 6.61 14.68
C PHE A 175 15.54 5.20 14.13
N MET A 176 16.28 4.21 14.65
CA MET A 176 16.21 2.83 14.14
C MET A 176 14.78 2.24 14.21
N PRO A 177 14.02 2.38 15.32
CA PRO A 177 12.65 1.87 15.33
C PRO A 177 11.73 2.56 14.32
N VAL A 178 11.98 3.84 13.97
CA VAL A 178 11.24 4.54 12.90
C VAL A 178 11.55 3.91 11.55
N LEU A 179 12.83 3.65 11.27
CA LEU A 179 13.24 2.99 10.03
C LEU A 179 12.65 1.58 9.92
N ILE A 180 12.69 0.79 10.99
CA ILE A 180 12.08 -0.54 11.01
C ILE A 180 10.57 -0.45 10.74
N ALA A 181 9.87 0.53 11.33
CA ALA A 181 8.45 0.76 11.06
C ALA A 181 8.18 1.10 9.59
N LEU A 182 9.06 1.88 8.96
CA LEU A 182 8.98 2.18 7.52
C LEU A 182 9.23 0.93 6.67
N ALA A 183 10.19 0.08 7.04
CA ALA A 183 10.41 -1.19 6.36
C ALA A 183 9.17 -2.10 6.43
N PHE A 184 8.45 -2.13 7.56
CA PHE A 184 7.20 -2.90 7.72
C PHE A 184 6.05 -2.34 6.89
N ARG A 185 6.09 -1.05 6.54
CA ARG A 185 5.09 -0.44 5.66
C ARG A 185 5.24 -0.90 4.21
N GLU A 186 6.46 -1.03 3.73
CA GLU A 186 6.74 -1.53 2.38
C GLU A 186 6.53 -3.05 2.27
N THR A 187 6.87 -3.80 3.33
CA THR A 187 6.82 -5.28 3.31
C THR A 187 5.53 -5.88 3.84
N HIS A 188 4.61 -5.07 4.36
CA HIS A 188 3.54 -5.48 5.29
C HIS A 188 4.05 -5.97 6.64
N ILE A 189 3.29 -5.71 7.70
CA ILE A 189 3.71 -6.02 9.08
C ILE A 189 4.01 -7.51 9.32
N VAL A 190 3.20 -8.42 8.76
CA VAL A 190 3.38 -9.87 9.00
C VAL A 190 4.70 -10.33 8.41
N TRP A 191 4.92 -10.06 7.12
CA TRP A 191 6.16 -10.42 6.42
C TRP A 191 7.36 -9.66 6.97
N GLY A 192 7.22 -8.37 7.25
CA GLY A 192 8.27 -7.54 7.84
C GLY A 192 8.75 -8.08 9.17
N VAL A 193 7.84 -8.45 10.08
CA VAL A 193 8.20 -9.04 11.38
C VAL A 193 8.84 -10.42 11.20
N THR A 194 8.30 -11.26 10.32
CA THR A 194 8.89 -12.58 10.02
C THR A 194 10.31 -12.45 9.47
N LEU A 195 10.53 -11.57 8.48
CA LEU A 195 11.84 -11.31 7.89
C LEU A 195 12.81 -10.75 8.93
N PHE A 196 12.37 -9.79 9.75
CA PHE A 196 13.16 -9.23 10.82
C PHE A 196 13.67 -10.31 11.78
N ILE A 197 12.76 -11.15 12.29
CA ILE A 197 13.11 -12.23 13.23
C ILE A 197 14.05 -13.25 12.57
N LEU A 198 13.75 -13.67 11.34
CA LEU A 198 14.56 -14.64 10.61
C LEU A 198 15.98 -14.14 10.40
N ILE A 199 16.12 -12.91 9.91
CA ILE A 199 17.41 -12.32 9.56
C ILE A 199 18.22 -12.01 10.82
N VAL A 200 17.61 -11.45 11.86
CA VAL A 200 18.27 -11.20 13.14
C VAL A 200 18.75 -12.50 13.78
N SER A 201 17.92 -13.56 13.73
CA SER A 201 18.29 -14.87 14.26
C SER A 201 19.46 -15.47 13.49
N PHE A 202 19.43 -15.41 12.16
CA PHE A 202 20.51 -15.91 11.33
C PHE A 202 21.81 -15.11 11.53
N GLY A 203 21.72 -13.77 11.60
CA GLY A 203 22.85 -12.91 11.90
C GLY A 203 23.52 -13.25 13.24
N LEU A 204 22.73 -13.64 14.24
CA LEU A 204 23.26 -14.08 15.53
C LEU A 204 23.97 -15.44 15.43
N ILE A 205 23.43 -16.39 14.65
CA ILE A 205 24.07 -17.69 14.40
C ILE A 205 25.43 -17.49 13.72
N VAL A 206 25.47 -16.67 12.67
CA VAL A 206 26.70 -16.34 11.94
C VAL A 206 27.71 -15.69 12.89
N ARG A 207 27.25 -14.78 13.75
CA ARG A 207 28.11 -14.16 14.76
C ARG A 207 28.74 -15.19 15.70
N PHE A 208 27.95 -16.13 16.24
CA PHE A 208 28.48 -17.19 17.11
C PHE A 208 29.55 -18.05 16.41
N TYR A 209 29.37 -18.29 15.11
CA TYR A 209 30.37 -18.98 14.31
C TYR A 209 31.65 -18.14 14.14
N LEU A 210 31.52 -16.86 13.80
CA LEU A 210 32.64 -15.94 13.59
C LEU A 210 33.40 -15.57 14.86
N ASP A 211 32.76 -15.61 16.03
CA ASP A 211 33.40 -15.37 17.32
C ASP A 211 34.52 -16.40 17.61
N GLN A 212 34.40 -17.62 17.06
CA GLN A 212 35.44 -18.65 17.18
C GLN A 212 36.72 -18.28 16.43
N LEU A 213 36.62 -17.45 15.39
CA LEU A 213 37.76 -17.05 14.54
C LEU A 213 38.61 -15.90 15.13
N ARG A 214 38.30 -15.41 16.34
CA ARG A 214 39.04 -14.33 17.03
C ARG A 214 39.32 -13.11 16.14
N LEU A 215 38.36 -12.74 15.30
CA LEU A 215 38.47 -11.60 14.40
C LEU A 215 38.41 -10.26 15.14
N LEU A 216 39.12 -9.25 14.62
CA LEU A 216 38.96 -7.84 14.99
C LEU A 216 37.49 -7.39 14.76
N LEU A 217 37.02 -6.41 15.54
CA LEU A 217 35.63 -5.95 15.52
C LEU A 217 35.18 -5.49 14.11
N VAL A 218 36.01 -4.71 13.42
CA VAL A 218 35.66 -4.15 12.10
C VAL A 218 35.53 -5.25 11.01
N PRO A 219 36.52 -6.15 10.81
CA PRO A 219 36.39 -7.29 9.89
C PRO A 219 35.23 -8.23 10.22
N ARG A 220 34.95 -8.45 11.51
CA ARG A 220 33.85 -9.30 11.96
C ARG A 220 32.49 -8.74 11.52
N LEU A 221 32.24 -7.44 11.75
CA LEU A 221 31.00 -6.79 11.34
C LEU A 221 30.81 -6.82 9.82
N ALA A 222 31.88 -6.55 9.06
CA ALA A 222 31.84 -6.62 7.60
C ALA A 222 31.48 -8.03 7.09
N ALA A 223 32.04 -9.09 7.70
CA ALA A 223 31.72 -10.47 7.35
C ALA A 223 30.25 -10.81 7.67
N ILE A 224 29.75 -10.44 8.85
CA ILE A 224 28.35 -10.66 9.23
C ILE A 224 27.40 -9.96 8.24
N LEU A 225 27.67 -8.69 7.93
CA LEU A 225 26.87 -7.92 6.98
C LEU A 225 26.86 -8.55 5.58
N THR A 226 28.02 -8.99 5.11
CA THR A 226 28.14 -9.67 3.80
C THR A 226 27.32 -10.96 3.76
N VAL A 227 27.39 -11.78 4.82
CA VAL A 227 26.61 -13.02 4.91
C VAL A 227 25.11 -12.74 4.94
N VAL A 228 24.66 -11.69 5.64
CA VAL A 228 23.25 -11.30 5.65
C VAL A 228 22.77 -10.84 4.28
N ILE A 229 23.57 -10.04 3.58
CA ILE A 229 23.23 -9.60 2.22
C ILE A 229 23.10 -10.81 1.29
N LEU A 230 24.02 -11.76 1.37
CA LEU A 230 23.93 -13.02 0.62
C LEU A 230 22.66 -13.80 0.98
N LEU A 231 22.33 -13.93 2.27
CA LEU A 231 21.10 -14.57 2.74
C LEU A 231 19.85 -13.89 2.15
N MET A 232 19.80 -12.56 2.16
CA MET A 232 18.68 -11.80 1.60
C MET A 232 18.54 -12.02 0.09
N ILE A 233 19.65 -12.04 -0.64
CA ILE A 233 19.66 -12.38 -2.08
C ILE A 233 19.11 -13.80 -2.28
N SER A 234 19.57 -14.78 -1.49
CA SER A 234 19.07 -16.16 -1.56
C SER A 234 17.57 -16.27 -1.28
N ILE A 235 17.06 -15.58 -0.24
CA ILE A 235 15.63 -15.54 0.09
C ILE A 235 14.83 -14.89 -1.05
N SER A 236 15.33 -13.80 -1.62
CA SER A 236 14.67 -13.12 -2.75
C SER A 236 14.56 -14.02 -3.97
N ILE A 237 15.63 -14.72 -4.34
CA ILE A 237 15.64 -15.67 -5.46
C ILE A 237 14.68 -16.83 -5.17
N LEU A 238 14.76 -17.42 -3.98
CA LEU A 238 13.90 -18.55 -3.60
C LEU A 238 12.43 -18.16 -3.63
N SER A 239 12.10 -16.96 -3.15
CA SER A 239 10.73 -16.48 -3.16
C SER A 239 10.18 -16.20 -4.56
N GLN A 240 11.00 -15.67 -5.46
CA GLN A 240 10.59 -15.48 -6.86
C GLN A 240 10.29 -16.81 -7.53
N ASN A 241 11.11 -17.84 -7.27
CA ASN A 241 10.89 -19.19 -7.79
C ASN A 241 9.63 -19.87 -7.21
N LEU A 242 9.25 -19.54 -5.97
CA LEU A 242 8.05 -20.09 -5.32
C LEU A 242 6.75 -19.35 -5.69
N GLY A 243 6.81 -18.31 -6.54
CA GLY A 243 5.62 -17.53 -6.95
C GLY A 243 4.99 -16.74 -5.80
N LEU A 244 5.73 -16.49 -4.72
CA LEU A 244 5.29 -15.71 -3.57
C LEU A 244 5.45 -14.21 -3.89
N GLU A 245 4.68 -13.72 -4.85
CA GLU A 245 4.79 -12.34 -5.39
C GLU A 245 4.44 -11.26 -4.36
N HIS A 246 3.69 -11.59 -3.30
CA HIS A 246 3.02 -10.61 -2.44
C HIS A 246 3.65 -10.41 -1.05
N GLY A 247 4.79 -11.03 -0.73
CA GLY A 247 5.38 -10.96 0.62
C GLY A 247 6.89 -10.82 0.72
N PHE A 248 7.60 -11.13 -0.36
CA PHE A 248 9.06 -11.25 -0.38
C PHE A 248 9.69 -10.53 -1.57
N SER A 249 8.94 -9.68 -2.28
CA SER A 249 9.58 -8.64 -3.11
C SER A 249 10.29 -7.68 -2.14
N VAL A 250 11.48 -8.08 -1.71
CA VAL A 250 12.31 -7.34 -0.78
C VAL A 250 12.77 -6.11 -1.53
N ALA A 251 12.06 -5.00 -1.34
CA ALA A 251 12.53 -3.70 -1.81
C ALA A 251 13.92 -3.43 -1.20
N LEU A 252 14.78 -2.76 -1.97
CA LEU A 252 16.14 -2.40 -1.52
C LEU A 252 16.13 -1.61 -0.20
N PHE A 253 15.07 -0.84 0.04
CA PHE A 253 14.94 0.00 1.22
C PHE A 253 14.81 -0.78 2.54
N PRO A 254 13.83 -1.70 2.73
CA PRO A 254 13.80 -2.62 3.87
C PRO A 254 15.10 -3.40 4.07
N MET A 255 15.76 -3.82 2.99
CA MET A 255 17.03 -4.56 3.05
C MET A 255 18.13 -3.75 3.75
N VAL A 256 18.33 -2.49 3.36
CA VAL A 256 19.33 -1.58 3.97
C VAL A 256 19.02 -1.32 5.45
N ILE A 257 17.74 -1.22 5.80
CA ILE A 257 17.32 -0.98 7.19
C ILE A 257 17.61 -2.21 8.06
N LEU A 258 17.35 -3.41 7.54
CA LEU A 258 17.63 -4.67 8.23
C LEU A 258 19.14 -4.86 8.44
N THR A 259 19.97 -4.60 7.43
CA THR A 259 21.43 -4.68 7.57
C THR A 259 21.96 -3.68 8.62
N MET A 260 21.50 -2.43 8.57
CA MET A 260 21.81 -1.41 9.58
C MET A 260 21.37 -1.81 10.99
N THR A 261 20.21 -2.47 11.12
CA THR A 261 19.73 -2.97 12.42
C THR A 261 20.64 -4.05 12.97
N ILE A 262 21.07 -4.99 12.12
CA ILE A 262 21.99 -6.08 12.52
C ILE A 262 23.34 -5.52 12.91
N GLU A 263 23.89 -4.58 12.13
CA GLU A 263 25.13 -3.90 12.48
C GLU A 263 25.04 -3.31 13.90
N ARG A 264 23.96 -2.57 14.17
CA ARG A 264 23.75 -1.95 15.46
C ARG A 264 23.55 -2.97 16.58
N MET A 265 22.88 -4.08 16.29
CA MET A 265 22.71 -5.18 17.23
C MET A 265 24.04 -5.85 17.57
N CYS A 266 24.89 -6.12 16.58
CA CYS A 266 26.20 -6.73 16.77
C CYS A 266 27.12 -5.82 17.59
N ILE A 267 27.19 -4.53 17.26
CA ILE A 267 27.94 -3.54 18.04
C ILE A 267 27.42 -3.47 19.48
N THR A 268 26.11 -3.37 19.67
CA THR A 268 25.51 -3.30 21.01
C THR A 268 25.77 -4.57 21.81
N TRP A 269 25.81 -5.73 21.16
CA TRP A 269 26.16 -6.98 21.81
C TRP A 269 27.62 -6.99 22.25
N ASP A 270 28.54 -6.55 21.39
CA ASP A 270 29.97 -6.48 21.72
C ASP A 270 30.26 -5.45 22.82
N GLU A 271 29.57 -4.30 22.83
CA GLU A 271 29.79 -3.22 23.79
C GLU A 271 29.06 -3.40 25.13
N ARG A 272 27.82 -3.91 25.11
CA ARG A 272 26.91 -3.91 26.28
C ARG A 272 26.42 -5.31 26.67
N GLY A 273 26.83 -6.33 25.92
CA GLY A 273 26.50 -7.72 26.18
C GLY A 273 25.18 -8.18 25.56
N ALA A 274 25.01 -9.50 25.57
CA ALA A 274 23.89 -10.23 24.97
C ALA A 274 22.52 -9.78 25.46
N SER A 275 22.37 -9.66 26.77
CA SER A 275 21.09 -9.32 27.40
C SER A 275 20.60 -7.94 26.96
N GLU A 276 21.49 -6.95 26.88
CA GLU A 276 21.11 -5.59 26.50
C GLU A 276 20.81 -5.49 25.01
N ALA A 277 21.59 -6.17 24.17
CA ALA A 277 21.31 -6.24 22.73
C ALA A 277 19.95 -6.89 22.44
N PHE A 278 19.62 -8.00 23.10
CA PHE A 278 18.33 -8.69 22.90
C PHE A 278 17.14 -7.86 23.40
N LYS A 279 17.26 -7.24 24.59
CA LYS A 279 16.23 -6.31 25.10
C LYS A 279 16.04 -5.13 24.15
N ALA A 280 17.12 -4.55 23.63
CA ALA A 280 17.06 -3.44 22.68
C ALA A 280 16.45 -3.84 21.33
N SER A 281 16.74 -5.04 20.82
CA SER A 281 16.12 -5.59 19.60
C SER A 281 14.62 -5.76 19.78
N LEU A 282 14.19 -6.42 20.85
CA LEU A 282 12.76 -6.60 21.15
C LEU A 282 12.04 -5.27 21.39
N GLY A 283 12.64 -4.36 22.15
CA GLY A 283 12.09 -3.03 22.39
C GLY A 283 11.95 -2.22 21.10
N SER A 284 12.95 -2.32 20.20
CA SER A 284 12.91 -1.65 18.89
C SER A 284 11.83 -2.26 17.98
N LEU A 285 11.70 -3.58 17.96
CA LEU A 285 10.65 -4.29 17.21
C LEU A 285 9.25 -3.89 17.71
N PHE A 286 9.05 -3.90 19.02
CA PHE A 286 7.78 -3.48 19.63
C PHE A 286 7.45 -2.02 19.32
N ALA A 287 8.42 -1.11 19.51
CA ALA A 287 8.24 0.30 19.20
C ALA A 287 7.95 0.52 17.71
N ALA A 288 8.60 -0.24 16.82
CA ALA A 288 8.35 -0.19 15.39
C ALA A 288 6.94 -0.66 15.02
N ILE A 289 6.43 -1.72 15.64
CA ILE A 289 5.05 -2.21 15.43
C ILE A 289 4.02 -1.14 15.85
N VAL A 290 4.22 -0.52 17.02
CA VAL A 290 3.32 0.54 17.50
C VAL A 290 3.37 1.75 16.58
N ALA A 291 4.57 2.22 16.23
CA ALA A 291 4.76 3.33 15.30
C ALA A 291 4.13 3.04 13.93
N PHE A 292 4.35 1.84 13.38
CA PHE A 292 3.75 1.39 12.13
C PHE A 292 2.22 1.45 12.18
N LYS A 293 1.60 0.97 13.26
CA LYS A 293 0.14 0.98 13.42
C LYS A 293 -0.43 2.39 13.44
N VAL A 294 0.24 3.32 14.12
CA VAL A 294 -0.15 4.74 14.16
C VAL A 294 0.05 5.39 12.78
N MET A 295 1.21 5.19 12.16
CA MET A 295 1.52 5.73 10.83
C MET A 295 0.60 5.18 9.73
N SER A 296 0.08 3.97 9.91
CA SER A 296 -0.83 3.30 8.97
C SER A 296 -2.30 3.60 9.22
N PHE A 297 -2.63 4.47 10.19
CA PHE A 297 -4.02 4.79 10.51
C PHE A 297 -4.61 5.76 9.47
N PRO A 298 -5.62 5.35 8.67
CA PRO A 298 -6.12 6.15 7.55
C PRO A 298 -6.63 7.56 7.91
N PRO A 299 -7.37 7.75 9.02
CA PRO A 299 -7.81 9.09 9.42
C PRO A 299 -6.65 10.04 9.72
N LEU A 300 -5.57 9.54 10.33
CA LEU A 300 -4.40 10.34 10.68
C LEU A 300 -3.60 10.73 9.44
N GLN A 301 -3.44 9.80 8.49
CA GLN A 301 -2.83 10.07 7.19
C GLN A 301 -3.59 11.15 6.43
N TYR A 302 -4.91 11.04 6.39
CA TYR A 302 -5.77 12.03 5.74
C TYR A 302 -5.65 13.40 6.41
N LEU A 303 -5.68 13.46 7.75
CA LEU A 303 -5.61 14.70 8.50
C LEU A 303 -4.32 15.47 8.22
N ILE A 304 -3.17 14.80 8.29
CA ILE A 304 -1.86 15.44 8.10
C ILE A 304 -1.57 15.76 6.63
N PHE A 305 -2.08 14.95 5.71
CA PHE A 305 -1.99 15.25 4.29
C PHE A 305 -2.87 16.47 3.92
N ALA A 306 -4.05 16.59 4.52
CA ALA A 306 -4.92 17.75 4.33
C ALA A 306 -4.37 19.02 5.00
N PHE A 307 -3.76 18.89 6.18
CA PHE A 307 -3.22 19.99 6.97
C PHE A 307 -1.76 19.73 7.37
N PRO A 308 -0.79 19.92 6.45
CA PRO A 308 0.63 19.69 6.75
C PRO A 308 1.18 20.64 7.82
N GLU A 309 0.52 21.77 8.06
CA GLU A 309 0.82 22.72 9.15
C GLU A 309 0.77 22.08 10.55
N LEU A 310 -0.01 20.99 10.70
CA LEU A 310 -0.02 20.20 11.94
C LEU A 310 1.36 19.61 12.29
N LEU A 311 2.27 19.50 11.33
CA LEU A 311 3.66 19.12 11.62
C LEU A 311 4.40 20.17 12.44
N LEU A 312 4.08 21.46 12.29
CA LEU A 312 4.65 22.52 13.14
C LEU A 312 4.12 22.43 14.57
N VAL A 313 2.83 22.11 14.72
CA VAL A 313 2.23 21.82 16.03
C VAL A 313 2.87 20.58 16.66
N LEU A 314 3.05 19.52 15.88
CA LEU A 314 3.75 18.31 16.31
C LEU A 314 5.20 18.61 16.71
N LEU A 315 5.90 19.47 15.96
CA LEU A 315 7.25 19.92 16.29
C LEU A 315 7.27 20.64 17.64
N ALA A 316 6.30 21.54 17.88
CA ALA A 316 6.17 22.22 19.17
C ALA A 316 5.97 21.21 20.31
N PHE A 317 5.13 20.18 20.12
CA PHE A 317 4.99 19.09 21.08
C PHE A 317 6.30 18.32 21.27
N ILE A 318 7.00 17.94 20.20
CA ILE A 318 8.29 17.24 20.28
C ILE A 318 9.30 18.05 21.10
N LEU A 319 9.40 19.35 20.86
CA LEU A 319 10.29 20.25 21.60
C LEU A 319 9.89 20.37 23.07
N TRP A 320 8.59 20.50 23.34
CA TRP A 320 8.07 20.58 24.71
C TRP A 320 8.33 19.28 25.49
N PHE A 321 8.03 18.12 24.91
CA PHE A 321 8.33 16.81 25.49
C PHE A 321 9.83 16.52 25.55
N GLY A 322 10.65 17.12 24.68
CA GLY A 322 12.11 17.04 24.74
C GLY A 322 12.71 17.66 26.01
N GLN A 323 12.02 18.63 26.61
CA GLN A 323 12.42 19.23 27.89
C GLN A 323 11.91 18.45 29.11
N TYR A 324 11.05 17.45 28.92
CA TYR A 324 10.45 16.68 30.00
C TYR A 324 11.46 15.70 30.60
N LYS A 325 12.02 16.06 31.75
CA LYS A 325 12.83 15.17 32.62
C LYS A 325 11.99 14.42 33.67
N GLY A 326 10.69 14.29 33.48
CA GLY A 326 9.83 13.62 34.46
C GLY A 326 10.11 12.12 34.59
N TYR A 327 9.67 11.55 35.72
CA TYR A 327 9.90 10.14 36.07
C TYR A 327 9.30 9.17 35.03
N ARG A 328 10.04 8.09 34.72
CA ARG A 328 9.56 7.05 33.79
C ARG A 328 8.42 6.26 34.46
N LEU A 329 7.39 5.86 33.72
CA LEU A 329 6.31 4.98 34.23
C LEU A 329 6.86 3.66 34.80
N THR A 330 7.99 3.19 34.26
CA THR A 330 8.71 2.03 34.77
C THR A 330 9.38 2.28 36.11
N GLU A 331 9.77 3.52 36.42
CA GLU A 331 10.34 3.90 37.72
C GLU A 331 9.27 3.96 38.81
N LEU A 332 8.06 4.42 38.51
CA LEU A 332 6.91 4.36 39.44
C LEU A 332 6.62 2.94 39.91
N ARG A 333 6.74 1.93 39.03
CA ARG A 333 6.63 0.52 39.41
C ARG A 333 7.78 0.05 40.31
N ARG A 334 9.01 0.49 40.03
CA ARG A 334 10.19 0.16 40.85
C ARG A 334 10.11 0.80 42.25
N PHE A 335 9.66 2.05 42.35
CA PHE A 335 9.47 2.73 43.64
C PHE A 335 8.35 2.10 44.47
N LYS A 336 7.29 1.60 43.83
CA LYS A 336 6.25 0.84 44.54
C LYS A 336 6.77 -0.48 45.11
N ALA A 337 7.67 -1.16 44.38
CA ALA A 337 8.30 -2.39 44.86
C ALA A 337 9.25 -2.13 46.06
N LEU A 338 10.00 -1.02 46.04
CA LEU A 338 10.86 -0.62 47.17
C LEU A 338 10.04 -0.20 48.40
N ALA A 339 8.96 0.56 48.20
CA ALA A 339 8.07 0.97 49.30
C ALA A 339 7.35 -0.22 49.97
N GLN A 340 7.15 -1.34 49.26
CA GLN A 340 6.61 -2.57 49.85
C GLN A 340 7.65 -3.39 50.63
N GLN A 341 8.94 -3.18 50.35
CA GLN A 341 10.04 -3.93 50.97
C GLN A 341 10.50 -3.31 52.31
N ASP A 342 10.22 -2.02 52.54
CA ASP A 342 10.43 -1.33 53.83
C ASP A 342 9.28 -1.58 54.84
N LEU A 343 8.21 -2.27 54.44
CA LEU A 343 7.03 -2.56 55.25
C LEU A 343 6.91 -4.04 55.68
N THR A 344 7.94 -4.85 55.42
CA THR A 344 8.10 -6.24 55.88
C THR A 344 9.43 -6.39 56.59
#